data_AF-A0A1M5HYG1-F1
#
_entry.id   AF-A0A1M5HYG1-F1
#
_cell.length_a   1.000
_cell.length_b   1.000
_cell.length_c   1.000
_cell.angle_alpha   90.00
_cell.angle_beta   90.00
_cell.angle_gamma   90.00
#
_symmetry.space_group_name_H-M   'P 1'
#
loop_
_entity.id
_entity.type
_entity.pdbx_description
1 polymer ?
#
loop_
_entity_poly.entity_id
_entity_poly.type
_entity_poly.pdbx_seq_one_letter_code
_entity_poly.pdbx_strand_id
1 'polypeptide(L)'
;MTVEKPEEAMTFGELLELIGEQQRKIDALELAFSSLAFCLDEKANKLMIHNLALESQNENRDPAMKKYLARLAAALEKNAGFGVE
;
A
#
# COMPACT_ATOMS: atom_id res chain seq x y z
N MET A 1 -26.26 -11.56 -19.23
CA MET A 1 -26.40 -11.39 -17.77
C MET A 1 -25.00 -11.36 -17.18
N THR A 2 -24.45 -10.18 -16.96
CA THR A 2 -23.18 -10.00 -16.25
C THR A 2 -23.44 -10.32 -14.78
N VAL A 3 -22.76 -11.33 -14.26
CA VAL A 3 -22.83 -11.68 -12.83
C VAL A 3 -22.20 -10.51 -12.08
N GLU A 4 -23.02 -9.67 -11.45
CA GLU A 4 -22.58 -8.40 -10.84
C GLU A 4 -21.63 -8.60 -9.66
N LYS A 5 -21.51 -9.82 -9.11
CA LYS A 5 -20.59 -10.17 -8.03
C LYS A 5 -20.15 -11.64 -8.14
N PRO A 6 -19.05 -11.94 -8.84
CA PRO A 6 -18.57 -13.32 -9.02
C PRO A 6 -18.28 -14.00 -7.66
N GLU A 7 -17.83 -13.21 -6.68
CA GLU A 7 -17.60 -13.62 -5.28
C GLU A 7 -18.81 -14.31 -4.63
N GLU A 8 -20.04 -13.88 -4.94
CA GLU A 8 -21.27 -14.40 -4.33
C GLU A 8 -21.68 -15.77 -4.90
N ALA A 9 -21.09 -16.17 -6.04
CA ALA A 9 -21.30 -17.48 -6.66
C ALA A 9 -20.16 -18.47 -6.34
N MET A 10 -19.09 -18.03 -5.69
CA MET A 10 -17.92 -18.85 -5.36
C MET A 10 -18.15 -19.65 -4.08
N THR A 11 -17.61 -20.87 -4.06
CA THR A 11 -17.48 -21.65 -2.82
C THR A 11 -16.48 -21.01 -1.87
N PHE A 12 -16.56 -21.34 -0.59
CA PHE A 12 -15.61 -20.84 0.40
C PHE A 12 -14.14 -21.15 0.06
N GLY A 13 -13.88 -22.33 -0.55
CA GLY A 13 -12.53 -22.70 -1.00
C GLY A 13 -12.01 -21.79 -2.11
N GLU A 14 -12.84 -21.49 -3.10
CA GLU A 14 -12.48 -20.59 -4.21
C GLU A 14 -12.26 -19.15 -3.72
N LEU A 15 -13.03 -18.68 -2.72
CA LEU A 15 -12.80 -17.39 -2.08
C LEU A 15 -11.44 -17.33 -1.35
N LEU A 16 -11.04 -18.40 -0.66
CA LEU A 16 -9.72 -18.45 -0.01
C LEU A 16 -8.57 -18.43 -1.03
N GLU A 17 -8.72 -19.13 -2.16
CA GLU A 17 -7.74 -19.09 -3.24
C GLU A 17 -7.61 -17.70 -3.84
N LEU A 18 -8.75 -17.03 -4.08
CA LEU A 18 -8.76 -15.65 -4.58
C LEU A 18 -8.10 -14.68 -3.60
N ILE A 19 -8.45 -14.74 -2.31
CA ILE A 19 -7.83 -13.91 -1.27
C ILE A 19 -6.31 -14.17 -1.23
N GLY A 20 -5.90 -15.43 -1.28
CA GLY A 20 -4.49 -15.80 -1.33
C GLY A 20 -3.76 -15.24 -2.56
N GLU A 21 -4.42 -15.21 -3.71
CA GLU A 21 -3.87 -14.59 -4.92
C GLU A 21 -3.78 -13.06 -4.81
N GLN A 22 -4.80 -12.40 -4.27
CA GLN A 22 -4.77 -10.95 -4.04
C GLN A 22 -3.65 -10.58 -3.06
N GLN A 23 -3.43 -11.36 -2.01
CA GLN A 23 -2.33 -11.14 -1.07
C GLN A 23 -0.97 -11.23 -1.79
N ARG A 24 -0.73 -12.27 -2.60
CA ARG A 24 0.52 -12.39 -3.36
C ARG A 24 0.76 -11.22 -4.32
N LYS A 25 -0.31 -10.70 -4.94
CA LYS A 25 -0.23 -9.49 -5.79
C LYS A 25 0.17 -8.26 -4.99
N ILE A 26 -0.42 -8.09 -3.80
CA ILE A 26 -0.06 -7.00 -2.87
C ILE A 26 1.40 -7.11 -2.43
N ASP A 27 1.86 -8.31 -2.04
CA ASP A 27 3.25 -8.53 -1.62
C ASP A 27 4.25 -8.19 -2.73
N ALA A 28 3.93 -8.57 -3.98
CA ALA A 28 4.76 -8.23 -5.14
C ALA A 28 4.83 -6.71 -5.39
N LEU A 29 3.72 -6.00 -5.22
CA LEU A 29 3.68 -4.54 -5.33
C LEU A 29 4.46 -3.87 -4.20
N GLU A 30 4.37 -4.36 -2.96
CA GLU A 30 5.12 -3.85 -1.82
C GLU A 30 6.64 -4.00 -2.04
N LEU A 31 7.07 -5.14 -2.57
CA LEU A 31 8.47 -5.39 -2.92
C LEU A 31 8.96 -4.47 -4.05
N ALA A 32 8.17 -4.33 -5.12
CA ALA A 32 8.51 -3.47 -6.24
C ALA A 32 8.62 -2.00 -5.80
N PHE A 33 7.67 -1.54 -4.98
CA PHE A 33 7.68 -0.18 -4.44
C PHE A 33 8.87 0.08 -3.51
N SER A 34 9.17 -0.86 -2.60
CA SER A 34 10.36 -0.76 -1.74
C SER A 34 11.66 -0.66 -2.55
N SER A 35 11.75 -1.43 -3.63
CA SER A 35 12.89 -1.40 -4.56
C SER A 35 12.97 -0.06 -5.29
N LEU A 36 11.83 0.50 -5.73
CA LEU A 36 11.78 1.80 -6.38
C LEU A 36 12.19 2.93 -5.42
N ALA A 37 11.69 2.90 -4.18
CA ALA A 37 12.02 3.88 -3.16
C ALA A 37 13.53 3.90 -2.85
N PHE A 38 14.18 2.74 -2.85
CA PHE A 38 15.64 2.63 -2.71
C PHE A 38 16.41 3.28 -3.87
N CYS A 39 15.86 3.26 -5.08
CA CYS A 39 16.48 3.88 -6.25
C CYS A 39 16.33 5.40 -6.31
N LEU A 40 15.51 6.00 -5.44
CA LEU A 40 15.30 7.45 -5.42
C LEU A 40 16.49 8.17 -4.79
N ASP A 41 16.84 9.34 -5.35
CA ASP A 41 17.72 10.26 -4.63
C ASP A 41 17.05 10.78 -3.35
N GLU A 42 17.86 11.31 -2.43
CA GLU A 42 17.40 11.75 -1.10
C GLU A 42 16.26 12.79 -1.19
N LYS A 43 16.31 13.70 -2.17
CA LYS A 43 15.30 14.76 -2.33
C LYS A 43 13.99 14.18 -2.84
N ALA A 44 14.03 13.32 -3.85
CA ALA A 44 12.87 12.63 -4.39
C ALA A 44 12.21 11.74 -3.34
N ASN A 45 13.01 11.04 -2.53
CA ASN A 45 12.51 10.21 -1.44
C ASN A 45 11.79 11.04 -0.36
N LYS A 46 12.40 12.15 0.09
CA LYS A 46 11.76 13.10 1.03
C LYS A 46 10.45 13.66 0.48
N LEU A 47 10.41 14.03 -0.80
CA LEU A 47 9.19 14.55 -1.44
C LEU A 47 8.09 13.49 -1.50
N MET A 48 8.45 12.23 -1.79
CA MET A 48 7.50 11.12 -1.79
C MET A 48 6.91 10.89 -0.39
N ILE A 49 7.74 10.84 0.66
CA ILE A 49 7.28 10.69 2.05
C ILE A 49 6.33 11.83 2.43
N HIS A 50 6.70 13.08 2.11
CA HIS A 50 5.86 14.25 2.37
C HIS A 50 4.50 14.14 1.67
N ASN A 51 4.48 13.76 0.39
CA ASN A 51 3.24 13.63 -0.37
C ASN A 51 2.34 12.53 0.20
N LEU A 52 2.89 11.39 0.62
CA LEU A 52 2.12 10.33 1.27
C LEU A 52 1.51 10.77 2.60
N ALA A 53 2.26 11.54 3.41
CA ALA A 53 1.76 12.11 4.65
C ALA A 53 0.65 13.13 4.41
N LEU A 54 0.80 13.99 3.39
CA LEU A 54 -0.21 14.97 2.99
C LEU A 54 -1.48 14.29 2.47
N GLU A 55 -1.34 13.26 1.64
CA GLU A 55 -2.47 12.47 1.13
C GLU A 55 -3.22 11.77 2.27
N SER A 56 -2.50 11.20 3.25
CA SER A 56 -3.11 10.63 4.46
C SER A 56 -3.91 11.66 5.26
N GLN A 57 -3.40 12.89 5.38
CA GLN A 57 -4.12 13.97 6.07
C GLN A 57 -5.38 14.39 5.32
N ASN A 58 -5.31 14.42 3.99
CA ASN A 58 -6.42 14.81 3.11
C ASN A 58 -7.46 13.69 2.90
N GLU A 59 -7.10 12.44 3.16
CA GLU A 59 -8.01 11.29 3.08
C GLU A 59 -9.04 11.37 4.21
N ASN A 60 -10.27 11.72 3.83
CA ASN A 60 -11.40 11.94 4.74
C ASN A 60 -12.52 10.91 4.55
N ARG A 61 -12.43 10.05 3.54
CA ARG A 61 -13.51 9.13 3.15
C ARG A 61 -13.23 7.70 3.55
N ASP A 62 -11.97 7.28 3.47
CA ASP A 62 -11.55 5.93 3.82
C ASP A 62 -10.55 5.94 4.99
N PRO A 63 -11.01 5.65 6.22
CA PRO A 63 -10.14 5.56 7.40
C PRO A 63 -9.05 4.49 7.28
N ALA A 64 -9.30 3.40 6.54
CA ALA A 64 -8.32 2.36 6.31
C ALA A 64 -7.23 2.86 5.37
N MET A 65 -7.60 3.50 4.25
CA MET A 65 -6.65 4.12 3.33
C MET A 65 -5.79 5.17 4.04
N LYS A 66 -6.41 6.06 4.83
CA LYS A 66 -5.71 7.04 5.66
C LYS A 66 -4.64 6.41 6.53
N LYS A 67 -5.00 5.33 7.25
CA LYS A 67 -4.08 4.58 8.11
C LYS A 67 -2.92 3.96 7.31
N TYR A 68 -3.20 3.37 6.15
CA TYR A 68 -2.17 2.72 5.34
C TYR A 68 -1.21 3.72 4.70
N LEU A 69 -1.69 4.88 4.23
CA LEU A 69 -0.84 5.96 3.73
C LEU A 69 0.11 6.48 4.83
N ALA A 70 -0.40 6.75 6.03
CA ALA A 70 0.43 7.16 7.16
C ALA A 70 1.47 6.10 7.53
N ARG A 71 1.07 4.83 7.56
CA ARG A 71 1.98 3.71 7.86
C ARG A 71 3.09 3.59 6.82
N LEU A 72 2.77 3.74 5.53
CA LEU A 72 3.75 3.67 4.46
C LEU A 72 4.76 4.81 4.53
N ALA A 73 4.30 6.04 4.77
CA ALA A 73 5.18 7.19 4.95
C ALA A 73 6.18 6.96 6.09
N ALA A 74 5.71 6.48 7.25
CA ALA A 74 6.56 6.18 8.40
C ALA A 74 7.56 5.03 8.12
N ALA A 75 7.16 4.00 7.39
CA ALA A 75 8.06 2.91 7.02
C ALA A 75 9.18 3.38 6.08
N LEU A 76 8.86 4.22 5.11
CA LEU A 76 9.84 4.81 4.19
C LEU A 76 10.81 5.76 4.92
N GLU A 77 10.31 6.58 5.84
CA GLU A 77 11.12 7.48 6.66
C GLU A 77 12.14 6.70 7.51
N LYS A 78 11.70 5.60 8.13
CA LYS A 78 12.57 4.68 8.86
C LYS A 78 13.63 4.05 7.95
N ASN A 79 13.22 3.55 6.77
CA ASN A 79 14.13 2.89 5.84
C ASN A 79 15.16 3.84 5.20
N ALA A 80 14.80 5.12 5.05
CA ALA A 80 15.70 6.16 4.55
C ALA A 80 16.71 6.64 5.62
N GLY A 81 16.60 6.16 6.87
CA GLY A 81 17.47 6.58 7.96
C GLY A 81 17.13 7.95 8.55
N PHE A 82 15.95 8.51 8.23
CA PHE A 82 15.48 9.79 8.80
C PHE A 82 14.91 9.65 10.21
N GLY A 83 14.75 8.41 10.71
CA GLY A 83 14.15 8.10 12.01
C GLY A 83 15.12 7.82 13.17
N VAL A 84 16.30 8.45 13.20
CA VAL A 84 17.23 8.36 14.34
C VAL A 84 17.57 9.75 14.86
N GLU A 85 16.71 10.29 15.73
CA GLU A 85 17.05 11.12 16.90
C GLU A 85 16.03 10.86 18.02
#